data_AF-A0A4Q7UMC5-F1
#
_entry.id   AF-A0A4Q7UMC5-F1
#
_cell.length_a   1.000
_cell.length_b   1.000
_cell.length_c   1.000
_cell.angle_alpha   90.00
_cell.angle_beta   90.00
_cell.angle_gamma   90.00
#
_symmetry.space_group_name_H-M   'P 1'
#
loop_
_entity.id
_entity.type
_entity.pdbx_description
1 polymer ?
#
loop_
_entity_poly.entity_id
_entity_poly.type
_entity_poly.pdbx_seq_one_letter_code
_entity_poly.pdbx_strand_id
1 'polypeptide(L)'
;MDLTPLLAVLALLVAGFPLAFAILRSPFLALLFAPLAAALLSTVAVVLMLVVGGPLLLWIALVLAAGLVCAGWLLRRPGEPVPYGGWRHALLIVLPLLPPCLMIFEPASRWDAHSIWWLHAGYFANGSEYARTAIGSPAFVFSHTDYPPLASAPVAAVWSVVEPDFRTAQLVGALVTVSAVAMLVYLVRRTLARVSAWVAWVLAIAVGLATWSNVLYAVTGGLADALWSAAFAAAAVALLLGADPLRRPLLPLLLLTVAALSKNEGLIAVAGLAVLVTVRGRADLRRAALVWLPVLAGGAWAVLVRVLDAKSDITNGTFADQGAQRVQRFQVTIAAMWDVVGLVLVGAAVVALVGALFLRGRRRAAGLASDGWVWALNGYYLVVLIGTYLTGPNEIEWWLATSVQRVTLPVLLLATVSIAGWVAVALAGDGRAESPAAREPALLAAPRQRTGDWPDPRPPAVPTTTIRRS
;
A
#
# COMPACT_ATOMS: atom_id res chain seq x y z
N MET A 1 -15.86 24.59 16.40
CA MET A 1 -15.22 23.48 15.69
C MET A 1 -14.84 22.46 16.74
N ASP A 2 -15.41 21.26 16.68
CA ASP A 2 -15.05 20.21 17.61
C ASP A 2 -13.57 19.85 17.46
N LEU A 3 -12.85 19.76 18.57
CA LEU A 3 -11.43 19.42 18.59
C LEU A 3 -11.21 17.91 18.40
N THR A 4 -12.26 17.11 18.54
CA THR A 4 -12.23 15.64 18.45
C THR A 4 -11.57 15.11 17.18
N PRO A 5 -11.92 15.60 15.96
CA PRO A 5 -11.30 15.08 14.76
C PRO A 5 -9.82 15.46 14.62
N LEU A 6 -9.43 16.62 15.14
CA LEU A 6 -8.01 17.04 15.16
C LEU A 6 -7.19 16.16 16.11
N LEU A 7 -7.74 15.87 17.30
CA LEU A 7 -7.11 14.97 18.27
C LEU A 7 -6.99 13.55 17.71
N ALA A 8 -7.99 13.05 16.99
CA ALA A 8 -7.94 11.75 16.32
C ALA A 8 -6.81 11.67 15.28
N VAL A 9 -6.65 12.70 14.45
CA VAL A 9 -5.56 12.80 13.47
C VAL A 9 -4.20 12.80 14.18
N LEU A 10 -4.04 13.61 15.21
CA LEU A 10 -2.79 13.68 15.99
C LEU A 10 -2.48 12.34 16.66
N ALA A 11 -3.48 11.66 17.23
CA ALA A 11 -3.32 10.36 17.86
C ALA A 11 -2.80 9.30 16.87
N LEU A 12 -3.35 9.23 15.65
CA LEU A 12 -2.87 8.32 14.61
C LEU A 12 -1.43 8.61 14.20
N LEU A 13 -1.09 9.89 14.02
CA LEU A 13 0.28 10.28 13.68
C LEU A 13 1.26 9.88 14.79
N VAL A 14 0.95 10.19 16.04
CA VAL A 14 1.80 9.85 17.20
C VAL A 14 1.95 8.33 17.36
N ALA A 15 0.86 7.58 17.23
CA ALA A 15 0.86 6.13 17.35
C ALA A 15 1.72 5.44 16.28
N GLY A 16 1.63 5.88 15.02
CA GLY A 16 2.31 5.24 13.89
C GLY A 16 3.73 5.75 13.62
N PHE A 17 4.06 6.99 14.03
CA PHE A 17 5.32 7.65 13.68
C PHE A 17 6.58 6.88 14.10
N PRO A 18 6.70 6.31 15.32
CA PRO A 18 7.91 5.62 15.74
C PRO A 18 8.29 4.45 14.80
N LEU A 19 7.31 3.63 14.44
CA LEU A 19 7.52 2.50 13.54
C LEU A 19 7.78 2.99 12.10
N ALA A 20 7.01 3.97 11.63
CA ALA A 20 7.21 4.56 10.31
C ALA A 20 8.61 5.17 10.16
N PHE A 21 9.10 5.86 11.19
CA PHE A 21 10.45 6.41 11.23
C PHE A 21 11.52 5.33 11.29
N ALA A 22 11.32 4.27 12.06
CA ALA A 22 12.26 3.15 12.10
C ALA A 22 12.41 2.46 10.73
N ILE A 23 11.32 2.37 9.96
CA ILE A 23 11.29 1.75 8.63
C ILE A 23 11.92 2.67 7.57
N LEU A 24 11.55 3.95 7.55
CA LEU A 24 11.92 4.87 6.46
C LEU A 24 13.18 5.70 6.77
N ARG A 25 13.53 5.88 8.04
CA ARG A 25 14.65 6.70 8.51
C ARG A 25 14.64 8.11 7.91
N SER A 26 13.45 8.65 7.70
CA SER A 26 13.18 10.00 7.23
C SER A 26 11.98 10.53 8.00
N PRO A 27 12.08 11.66 8.74
CA PRO A 27 10.96 12.17 9.52
C PRO A 27 9.79 12.61 8.63
N PHE A 28 10.07 13.17 7.45
CA PHE A 28 9.04 13.64 6.54
C PHE A 28 8.28 12.50 5.88
N LEU A 29 8.96 11.45 5.43
CA LEU A 29 8.28 10.27 4.89
C LEU A 29 7.61 9.45 6.00
N ALA A 30 8.19 9.42 7.20
CA ALA A 30 7.57 8.80 8.36
C ALA A 30 6.25 9.47 8.72
N LEU A 31 6.17 10.81 8.67
CA LEU A 31 4.91 11.54 8.87
C LEU A 31 3.84 11.12 7.84
N LEU A 32 4.23 10.99 6.57
CA LEU A 32 3.32 10.55 5.51
C LEU A 32 2.88 9.08 5.65
N PHE A 33 3.73 8.21 6.20
CA PHE A 33 3.46 6.78 6.38
C PHE A 33 2.86 6.41 7.74
N ALA A 34 2.94 7.30 8.74
CA ALA A 34 2.46 7.07 10.09
C ALA A 34 0.98 6.62 10.16
N PRO A 35 0.04 7.20 9.39
CA PRO A 35 -1.35 6.76 9.43
C PRO A 35 -1.54 5.28 9.05
N LEU A 36 -0.84 4.79 8.02
CA LEU A 36 -0.85 3.37 7.66
C LEU A 36 -0.22 2.48 8.73
N ALA A 37 0.89 2.92 9.33
CA ALA A 37 1.51 2.20 10.44
C ALA A 37 0.57 2.09 11.64
N ALA A 38 -0.14 3.17 11.99
CA ALA A 38 -1.15 3.17 13.05
C ALA A 38 -2.35 2.27 12.72
N ALA A 39 -2.81 2.25 11.46
CA ALA A 39 -3.87 1.36 11.00
C ALA A 39 -3.47 -0.13 11.11
N LEU A 40 -2.22 -0.47 10.76
CA LEU A 40 -1.69 -1.83 10.94
C LEU A 40 -1.59 -2.23 12.42
N LEU A 41 -1.11 -1.34 13.29
CA LEU A 41 -1.07 -1.59 14.74
C LEU A 41 -2.49 -1.76 15.32
N SER A 42 -3.43 -0.92 14.91
CA SER A 42 -4.84 -1.02 15.30
C SER A 42 -5.46 -2.34 14.82
N THR A 43 -5.11 -2.78 13.60
CA THR A 43 -5.54 -4.06 13.04
C THR A 43 -5.06 -5.23 13.90
N VAL A 44 -3.78 -5.23 14.30
CA VAL A 44 -3.23 -6.26 15.19
C VAL A 44 -3.97 -6.25 16.54
N ALA A 45 -4.27 -5.06 17.10
CA ALA A 45 -5.04 -4.95 18.34
C ALA A 45 -6.45 -5.53 18.20
N VAL A 46 -7.17 -5.26 17.11
CA VAL A 46 -8.50 -5.85 16.83
C VAL A 46 -8.41 -7.36 16.71
N VAL A 47 -7.42 -7.90 15.99
CA VAL A 47 -7.25 -9.35 15.85
C VAL A 47 -6.97 -9.99 17.21
N LEU A 48 -6.07 -9.43 18.02
CA LEU A 48 -5.79 -9.94 19.36
C LEU A 48 -7.01 -9.87 20.28
N MET A 49 -7.77 -8.77 20.22
CA MET A 49 -9.03 -8.62 20.94
C MET A 49 -10.04 -9.70 20.54
N LEU A 50 -10.19 -9.98 19.25
CA LEU A 50 -11.12 -11.00 18.76
C LEU A 50 -10.67 -12.42 19.11
N VAL A 51 -9.36 -12.69 19.18
CA VAL A 51 -8.84 -14.03 19.52
C VAL A 51 -8.89 -14.27 21.03
N VAL A 52 -8.40 -13.33 21.83
CA VAL A 52 -8.19 -13.53 23.26
C VAL A 52 -9.38 -13.05 24.10
N GLY A 53 -10.07 -11.99 23.66
CA GLY A 53 -11.15 -11.36 24.42
C GLY A 53 -10.74 -10.04 25.09
N GLY A 54 -11.67 -9.43 25.82
CA GLY A 54 -11.46 -8.17 26.53
C GLY A 54 -11.74 -6.89 25.70
N PRO A 55 -11.42 -5.71 26.27
CA PRO A 55 -11.66 -4.41 25.64
C PRO A 55 -10.56 -4.04 24.63
N LEU A 56 -10.92 -3.35 23.55
CA LEU A 56 -9.98 -2.92 22.49
C LEU A 56 -8.84 -2.05 23.02
N LEU A 57 -9.14 -1.14 23.95
CA LEU A 57 -8.17 -0.18 24.48
C LEU A 57 -6.95 -0.86 25.15
N LEU A 58 -7.17 -1.98 25.84
CA LEU A 58 -6.09 -2.78 26.43
C LEU A 58 -5.13 -3.29 25.34
N TRP A 59 -5.67 -3.86 24.26
CA TRP A 59 -4.88 -4.39 23.16
C TRP A 59 -4.16 -3.30 22.37
N ILE A 60 -4.78 -2.13 22.20
CA ILE A 60 -4.11 -0.96 21.61
C ILE A 60 -2.88 -0.59 22.43
N ALA A 61 -3.01 -0.45 23.76
CA ALA A 61 -1.88 -0.10 24.62
C ALA A 61 -0.72 -1.12 24.52
N LEU A 62 -1.04 -2.42 24.55
CA LEU A 62 -0.05 -3.49 24.43
C LEU A 62 0.64 -3.48 23.06
N VAL A 63 -0.12 -3.32 21.97
CA VAL A 63 0.43 -3.31 20.61
C VAL A 63 1.27 -2.06 20.35
N LEU A 64 0.88 -0.90 20.88
CA LEU A 64 1.69 0.32 20.78
C LEU A 64 3.02 0.17 21.54
N ALA A 65 3.00 -0.42 22.74
CA ALA A 65 4.23 -0.72 23.48
C ALA A 65 5.14 -1.69 22.71
N ALA A 66 4.58 -2.77 22.16
CA ALA A 66 5.33 -3.71 21.31
C ALA A 66 5.87 -3.03 20.04
N GLY A 67 5.09 -2.14 19.43
CA GLY A 67 5.48 -1.34 18.27
C GLY A 67 6.67 -0.42 18.56
N LEU A 68 6.69 0.24 19.73
CA LEU A 68 7.81 1.06 20.19
C LEU A 68 9.08 0.23 20.40
N VAL A 69 8.96 -0.95 21.02
CA VAL A 69 10.08 -1.88 21.20
C VAL A 69 10.63 -2.33 19.84
N CYS A 70 9.74 -2.69 18.91
CA CYS A 70 10.11 -3.07 17.54
C CYS A 70 10.81 -1.93 16.80
N ALA A 71 10.28 -0.70 16.90
CA ALA A 71 10.89 0.49 16.31
C ALA A 71 12.30 0.73 16.86
N GLY A 72 12.48 0.65 18.18
CA GLY A 72 13.79 0.78 18.83
C GLY A 72 14.79 -0.29 18.36
N TRP A 73 14.33 -1.53 18.22
CA TRP A 73 15.15 -2.63 17.69
C TRP A 73 15.54 -2.42 16.21
N LEU A 74 14.60 -1.99 15.37
CA LEU A 74 14.84 -1.67 13.96
C LEU A 74 15.83 -0.50 13.78
N LEU A 75 15.75 0.51 14.65
CA LEU A 75 16.68 1.64 14.65
C LEU A 75 18.11 1.24 15.02
N ARG A 76 18.29 0.24 15.89
CA ARG A 76 19.61 -0.30 16.25
C ARG A 76 20.29 -1.07 15.12
N ARG A 77 19.54 -1.56 14.13
CA ARG A 77 20.13 -2.25 12.98
C ARG A 77 20.80 -1.26 12.02
N PRO A 78 21.90 -1.61 11.35
CA PRO A 78 22.43 -0.78 10.27
C PRO A 78 21.38 -0.72 9.15
N GLY A 79 21.08 0.50 8.69
CA GLY A 79 20.08 0.75 7.67
C GLY A 79 20.32 2.11 7.03
N GLU A 80 20.30 2.13 5.71
CA GLU A 80 20.48 3.37 4.98
C GLU A 80 19.16 4.16 4.96
N PRO A 81 19.20 5.49 5.11
CA PRO A 81 18.04 6.32 4.90
C PRO A 81 17.46 6.07 3.51
N VAL A 82 16.13 6.03 3.42
CA VAL A 82 15.50 5.86 2.12
C VAL A 82 15.72 7.11 1.27
N PRO A 83 15.92 6.98 -0.05
CA PRO A 83 16.11 8.14 -0.92
C PRO A 83 14.85 9.02 -0.92
N TYR A 84 15.00 10.29 -1.29
CA TYR A 84 13.92 11.28 -1.37
C TYR A 84 13.22 11.57 -0.02
N GLY A 85 13.94 11.40 1.10
CA GLY A 85 13.42 11.63 2.45
C GLY A 85 13.37 13.08 2.94
N GLY A 86 13.68 14.07 2.09
CA GLY A 86 13.67 15.50 2.46
C GLY A 86 12.29 16.15 2.32
N TRP A 87 12.05 17.25 3.05
CA TRP A 87 10.76 17.96 3.07
C TRP A 87 10.26 18.38 1.68
N ARG A 88 11.15 18.83 0.78
CA ARG A 88 10.79 19.22 -0.60
C ARG A 88 10.15 18.06 -1.36
N HIS A 89 10.67 16.85 -1.17
CA HIS A 89 10.11 15.66 -1.80
C HIS A 89 8.79 15.26 -1.16
N ALA A 90 8.65 15.40 0.16
CA ALA A 90 7.38 15.17 0.85
C ALA A 90 6.27 16.09 0.30
N LEU A 91 6.56 17.37 0.02
CA LEU A 91 5.62 18.29 -0.62
C LEU A 91 5.21 17.81 -2.03
N LEU A 92 6.15 17.33 -2.84
CA LEU A 92 5.83 16.78 -4.16
C LEU A 92 5.01 15.49 -4.06
N ILE A 93 5.27 14.65 -3.06
CA ILE A 93 4.54 13.40 -2.82
C ILE A 93 3.07 13.66 -2.49
N VAL A 94 2.77 14.72 -1.75
CA VAL A 94 1.39 15.06 -1.37
C VAL A 94 0.65 15.90 -2.43
N LEU A 95 1.35 16.38 -3.47
CA LEU A 95 0.73 17.18 -4.53
C LEU A 95 -0.52 16.55 -5.17
N PRO A 96 -0.57 15.25 -5.54
CA PRO A 96 -1.77 14.64 -6.12
C PRO A 96 -2.95 14.53 -5.16
N LEU A 97 -2.75 14.85 -3.88
CA LEU A 97 -3.79 14.83 -2.85
C LEU A 97 -4.44 16.19 -2.64
N LEU A 98 -3.91 17.28 -3.23
CA LEU A 98 -4.51 18.60 -3.05
C LEU A 98 -5.98 18.63 -3.51
N PRO A 99 -6.37 18.09 -4.69
CA PRO A 99 -7.77 18.11 -5.09
C PRO A 99 -8.72 17.31 -4.17
N PRO A 100 -8.45 16.03 -3.82
CA PRO A 100 -9.35 15.31 -2.92
C PRO A 100 -9.38 15.91 -1.50
N CYS A 101 -8.32 16.57 -1.03
CA CYS A 101 -8.36 17.31 0.25
C CYS A 101 -9.44 18.40 0.27
N LEU A 102 -9.80 19.00 -0.88
CA LEU A 102 -10.93 19.94 -0.94
C LEU A 102 -12.28 19.24 -0.75
N MET A 103 -12.38 17.97 -1.14
CA MET A 103 -13.58 17.14 -0.97
C MET A 103 -13.73 16.61 0.45
N ILE A 104 -12.74 16.83 1.33
CA ILE A 104 -12.84 16.42 2.72
C ILE A 104 -13.98 17.13 3.42
N PHE A 105 -14.46 18.27 2.92
CA PHE A 105 -15.58 19.02 3.50
C PHE A 105 -16.95 18.49 3.10
N GLU A 106 -17.02 17.51 2.18
CA GLU A 106 -18.29 16.86 1.86
C GLU A 106 -18.86 16.12 3.09
N PRO A 107 -20.20 16.12 3.25
CA PRO A 107 -20.85 15.34 4.30
C PRO A 107 -20.44 13.87 4.25
N ALA A 108 -20.26 13.30 5.43
CA ALA A 108 -20.01 11.88 5.63
C ALA A 108 -21.31 11.09 5.35
N SER A 109 -21.72 10.94 4.09
CA SER A 109 -23.01 10.35 3.69
C SER A 109 -22.90 9.11 2.80
N ARG A 110 -21.68 8.61 2.56
CA ARG A 110 -21.45 7.48 1.66
C ARG A 110 -21.94 6.19 2.30
N TRP A 111 -22.93 5.54 1.68
CA TRP A 111 -23.58 4.35 2.22
C TRP A 111 -22.59 3.24 2.59
N ASP A 112 -21.70 2.81 1.68
CA ASP A 112 -20.65 1.82 1.96
C ASP A 112 -19.81 2.16 3.21
N ALA A 113 -19.47 3.45 3.38
CA ALA A 113 -18.66 3.87 4.52
C ALA A 113 -19.41 3.66 5.84
N HIS A 114 -20.70 3.98 5.87
CA HIS A 114 -21.57 3.74 7.03
C HIS A 114 -21.83 2.26 7.25
N SER A 115 -22.32 1.58 6.23
CA SER A 115 -22.90 0.24 6.31
C SER A 115 -21.85 -0.86 6.47
N ILE A 116 -20.60 -0.61 6.08
CA ILE A 116 -19.50 -1.58 6.16
C ILE A 116 -18.45 -1.06 7.14
N TRP A 117 -17.73 0.01 6.76
CA TRP A 117 -16.47 0.36 7.41
C TRP A 117 -16.65 0.93 8.81
N TRP A 118 -17.57 1.87 8.97
CA TRP A 118 -17.82 2.55 10.25
C TRP A 118 -18.70 1.70 11.17
N LEU A 119 -19.62 0.92 10.60
CA LEU A 119 -20.35 -0.09 11.36
C LEU A 119 -19.41 -1.11 12.01
N HIS A 120 -18.45 -1.66 11.25
CA HIS A 120 -17.43 -2.56 11.79
C HIS A 120 -16.55 -1.88 12.85
N ALA A 121 -16.24 -0.58 12.67
CA ALA A 121 -15.51 0.16 13.69
C ALA A 121 -16.29 0.23 15.01
N GLY A 122 -17.61 0.43 14.94
CA GLY A 122 -18.51 0.37 16.08
C GLY A 122 -18.49 -0.99 16.78
N TYR A 123 -18.45 -2.08 16.01
CA TYR A 123 -18.33 -3.44 16.57
C TYR A 123 -17.09 -3.56 17.45
N PHE A 124 -15.95 -3.18 16.87
CA PHE A 124 -14.65 -3.34 17.53
C PHE A 124 -14.50 -2.42 18.75
N ALA A 125 -15.04 -1.19 18.68
CA ALA A 125 -15.00 -0.24 19.79
C ALA A 125 -15.78 -0.73 21.02
N ASN A 126 -16.85 -1.52 20.84
CA ASN A 126 -17.66 -2.10 21.92
C ASN A 126 -17.07 -3.40 22.53
N GLY A 127 -15.86 -3.80 22.12
CA GLY A 127 -15.16 -4.93 22.71
C GLY A 127 -15.42 -6.29 22.04
N SER A 128 -14.67 -7.30 22.48
CA SER A 128 -14.64 -8.62 21.84
C SER A 128 -15.97 -9.35 21.76
N GLU A 129 -16.76 -9.41 22.83
CA GLU A 129 -18.01 -10.16 22.87
C GLU A 129 -19.04 -9.58 21.90
N TYR A 130 -19.20 -8.26 21.91
CA TYR A 130 -20.07 -7.56 20.98
C TYR A 130 -19.60 -7.76 19.53
N ALA A 131 -18.30 -7.58 19.28
CA ALA A 131 -17.74 -7.75 17.94
C ALA A 131 -17.93 -9.17 17.39
N ARG A 132 -17.65 -10.22 18.17
CA ARG A 132 -17.87 -11.62 17.77
C ARG A 132 -19.34 -11.89 17.49
N THR A 133 -20.23 -11.40 18.35
CA THR A 133 -21.69 -11.53 18.17
C THR A 133 -22.17 -10.85 16.89
N ALA A 134 -21.68 -9.63 16.61
CA ALA A 134 -22.03 -8.90 15.41
C ALA A 134 -21.51 -9.60 14.15
N ILE A 135 -20.26 -10.09 14.16
CA ILE A 135 -19.67 -10.83 13.03
C ILE A 135 -20.48 -12.08 12.66
N GLY A 136 -20.90 -12.88 13.66
CA GLY A 136 -21.69 -14.09 13.43
C GLY A 136 -23.18 -13.84 13.16
N SER A 137 -23.65 -12.60 13.30
CA SER A 137 -25.07 -12.29 13.21
C SER A 137 -25.57 -12.27 11.76
N PRO A 138 -26.62 -13.03 11.41
CA PRO A 138 -27.27 -12.95 10.10
C PRO A 138 -27.81 -11.56 9.77
N ALA A 139 -28.10 -10.73 10.79
CA ALA A 139 -28.62 -9.38 10.59
C ALA A 139 -27.60 -8.45 9.92
N PHE A 140 -26.30 -8.77 9.98
CA PHE A 140 -25.23 -7.93 9.43
C PHE A 140 -24.59 -8.51 8.17
N VAL A 141 -25.18 -9.54 7.54
CA VAL A 141 -24.62 -10.15 6.31
C VAL A 141 -24.39 -9.11 5.19
N PHE A 142 -25.26 -8.11 5.11
CA PHE A 142 -25.17 -7.02 4.12
C PHE A 142 -23.92 -6.15 4.29
N SER A 143 -23.29 -6.15 5.48
CA SER A 143 -22.09 -5.36 5.75
C SER A 143 -20.80 -6.07 5.37
N HIS A 144 -20.89 -7.29 4.81
CA HIS A 144 -19.74 -8.14 4.54
C HIS A 144 -18.86 -8.33 5.79
N THR A 145 -19.44 -8.91 6.85
CA THR A 145 -18.76 -9.17 8.13
C THR A 145 -17.43 -9.93 8.02
N ASP A 146 -17.16 -10.55 6.88
CA ASP A 146 -15.92 -11.23 6.56
C ASP A 146 -14.79 -10.29 6.09
N TYR A 147 -15.08 -9.02 5.83
CA TYR A 147 -14.07 -8.05 5.42
C TYR A 147 -12.99 -7.81 6.49
N PRO A 148 -11.71 -7.81 6.09
CA PRO A 148 -10.60 -7.48 6.97
C PRO A 148 -10.72 -6.13 7.69
N PRO A 149 -10.15 -6.00 8.91
CA PRO A 149 -10.49 -4.91 9.80
C PRO A 149 -9.68 -3.63 9.53
N LEU A 150 -8.73 -3.58 8.58
CA LEU A 150 -7.77 -2.46 8.53
C LEU A 150 -8.41 -1.11 8.25
N ALA A 151 -9.46 -1.05 7.43
CA ALA A 151 -10.19 0.20 7.20
C ALA A 151 -10.95 0.69 8.45
N SER A 152 -11.41 -0.25 9.28
CA SER A 152 -12.28 0.01 10.45
C SER A 152 -11.52 0.12 11.77
N ALA A 153 -10.41 -0.59 11.93
CA ALA A 153 -9.62 -0.67 13.15
C ALA A 153 -9.07 0.68 13.64
N PRO A 154 -8.49 1.57 12.79
CA PRO A 154 -8.05 2.87 13.26
C PRO A 154 -9.22 3.77 13.70
N VAL A 155 -10.40 3.63 13.09
CA VAL A 155 -11.61 4.34 13.51
C VAL A 155 -12.08 3.80 14.87
N ALA A 156 -12.12 2.48 15.05
CA ALA A 156 -12.46 1.84 16.31
C ALA A 156 -11.52 2.24 17.45
N ALA A 157 -10.22 2.34 17.15
CA ALA A 157 -9.22 2.80 18.10
C ALA A 157 -9.51 4.23 18.59
N VAL A 158 -9.87 5.13 17.68
CA VAL A 158 -10.28 6.49 18.04
C VAL A 158 -11.57 6.48 18.85
N TRP A 159 -12.62 5.80 18.38
CA TRP A 159 -13.91 5.71 19.08
C TRP A 159 -13.86 4.99 20.44
N SER A 160 -12.77 4.28 20.74
CA SER A 160 -12.57 3.70 22.07
C SER A 160 -12.20 4.74 23.15
N VAL A 161 -11.82 5.96 22.75
CA VAL A 161 -11.40 7.04 23.66
C VAL A 161 -12.13 8.36 23.42
N VAL A 162 -12.90 8.48 22.34
CA VAL A 162 -13.76 9.65 22.06
C VAL A 162 -15.15 9.20 21.64
N GLU A 163 -16.12 10.10 21.78
CA GLU A 163 -17.50 9.85 21.33
C GLU A 163 -17.54 9.50 19.82
N PRO A 164 -18.29 8.45 19.42
CA PRO A 164 -18.40 8.07 18.02
C PRO A 164 -19.03 9.17 17.16
N ASP A 165 -18.29 9.58 16.14
CA ASP A 165 -18.70 10.60 15.19
C ASP A 165 -18.25 10.22 13.76
N PHE A 166 -19.18 10.32 12.82
CA PHE A 166 -18.94 9.99 11.41
C PHE A 166 -17.95 10.94 10.74
N ARG A 167 -17.91 12.20 11.19
CA ARG A 167 -16.94 13.15 10.66
C ARG A 167 -15.52 12.75 11.04
N THR A 168 -15.33 12.34 12.29
CA THR A 168 -14.07 11.79 12.80
C THR A 168 -13.68 10.52 12.04
N ALA A 169 -14.63 9.59 11.83
CA ALA A 169 -14.38 8.37 11.05
C ALA A 169 -13.96 8.64 9.60
N GLN A 170 -14.63 9.60 8.94
CA GLN A 170 -14.28 10.05 7.59
C GLN A 170 -12.85 10.60 7.52
N LEU A 171 -12.46 11.46 8.47
CA LEU A 171 -11.11 12.05 8.52
C LEU A 171 -10.03 11.00 8.78
N VAL A 172 -10.28 10.07 9.70
CA VAL A 172 -9.38 8.94 9.99
C VAL A 172 -9.19 8.07 8.74
N GLY A 173 -10.29 7.66 8.09
CA GLY A 173 -10.23 6.87 6.85
C GLY A 173 -9.50 7.60 5.73
N ALA A 174 -9.79 8.89 5.54
CA ALA A 174 -9.13 9.72 4.53
C ALA A 174 -7.62 9.82 4.75
N LEU A 175 -7.18 10.01 6.00
CA LEU A 175 -5.77 10.11 6.35
C LEU A 175 -4.99 8.81 6.07
N VAL A 176 -5.61 7.66 6.35
CA VAL A 176 -5.04 6.33 6.06
C VAL A 176 -4.93 6.12 4.54
N THR A 177 -5.96 6.49 3.77
CA THR A 177 -5.94 6.42 2.30
C THR A 177 -4.91 7.36 1.69
N VAL A 178 -4.83 8.60 2.16
CA VAL A 178 -3.81 9.60 1.78
C VAL A 178 -2.40 9.04 1.98
N SER A 179 -2.16 8.36 3.10
CA SER A 179 -0.88 7.73 3.41
C SER A 179 -0.52 6.63 2.38
N ALA A 180 -1.48 5.83 1.93
CA ALA A 180 -1.26 4.83 0.87
C ALA A 180 -0.93 5.46 -0.49
N VAL A 181 -1.64 6.52 -0.89
CA VAL A 181 -1.36 7.26 -2.13
C VAL A 181 0.00 7.94 -2.09
N ALA A 182 0.37 8.52 -0.95
CA ALA A 182 1.71 9.09 -0.76
C ALA A 182 2.80 8.03 -0.96
N MET A 183 2.60 6.81 -0.44
CA MET A 183 3.54 5.71 -0.65
C MET A 183 3.56 5.20 -2.09
N LEU A 184 2.45 5.24 -2.82
CA LEU A 184 2.39 4.98 -4.26
C LEU A 184 3.28 5.95 -5.03
N VAL A 185 3.07 7.26 -4.84
CA VAL A 185 3.86 8.31 -5.51
C VAL A 185 5.34 8.15 -5.18
N TYR A 186 5.66 7.92 -3.90
CA TYR A 186 7.01 7.67 -3.44
C TYR A 186 7.67 6.46 -4.14
N LEU A 187 6.98 5.31 -4.21
CA LEU A 187 7.52 4.09 -4.81
C LEU A 187 7.62 4.16 -6.34
N VAL A 188 6.72 4.87 -7.01
CA VAL A 188 6.86 5.20 -8.44
C VAL A 188 8.10 6.05 -8.67
N ARG A 189 8.25 7.16 -7.93
CA ARG A 189 9.43 8.02 -8.03
C ARG A 189 10.73 7.26 -7.79
N ARG A 190 10.75 6.39 -6.76
CA ARG A 190 11.90 5.57 -6.41
C ARG A 190 12.25 4.56 -7.49
N THR A 191 11.25 3.96 -8.12
CA THR A 191 11.45 2.99 -9.21
C THR A 191 12.01 3.67 -10.45
N LEU A 192 11.63 4.92 -10.70
CA LEU A 192 12.14 5.76 -11.79
C LEU A 192 13.43 6.53 -11.42
N ALA A 193 14.25 6.04 -10.49
CA ALA A 193 15.43 6.75 -10.00
C ALA A 193 16.50 7.06 -11.06
N ARG A 194 16.55 6.29 -12.15
CA ARG A 194 17.50 6.47 -13.27
C ARG A 194 16.99 7.40 -14.37
N VAL A 195 15.82 7.98 -14.21
CA VAL A 195 15.19 8.92 -15.15
C VAL A 195 15.43 10.33 -14.63
N SER A 196 15.40 11.34 -15.51
CA SER A 196 15.52 12.75 -15.09
C SER A 196 14.51 13.07 -13.98
N ALA A 197 14.95 13.81 -12.96
CA ALA A 197 14.16 13.99 -11.75
C ALA A 197 12.80 14.65 -12.01
N TRP A 198 12.76 15.64 -12.90
CA TRP A 198 11.54 16.32 -13.33
C TRP A 198 10.53 15.33 -13.93
N VAL A 199 10.95 14.54 -14.93
CA VAL A 199 10.08 13.56 -15.59
C VAL A 199 9.59 12.52 -14.60
N ALA A 200 10.49 11.98 -13.77
CA ALA A 200 10.13 10.98 -12.76
C ALA A 200 9.09 11.51 -11.75
N TRP A 201 9.18 12.79 -11.36
CA TRP A 201 8.20 13.42 -10.46
C TRP A 201 6.85 13.64 -11.13
N VAL A 202 6.82 14.21 -12.35
CA VAL A 202 5.58 14.41 -13.11
C VAL A 202 4.82 13.09 -13.27
N LEU A 203 5.54 12.02 -13.63
CA LEU A 203 4.94 10.70 -13.81
C LEU A 203 4.48 10.06 -12.49
N ALA A 204 5.24 10.22 -11.42
CA ALA A 204 4.82 9.74 -10.10
C ALA A 204 3.56 10.46 -9.59
N ILE A 205 3.48 11.78 -9.79
CA ILE A 205 2.30 12.57 -9.46
C ILE A 205 1.10 12.15 -10.32
N ALA A 206 1.30 11.96 -11.63
CA ALA A 206 0.25 11.49 -12.53
C ALA A 206 -0.33 10.12 -12.12
N VAL A 207 0.51 9.18 -11.70
CA VAL A 207 0.05 7.90 -11.14
C VAL A 207 -0.72 8.11 -9.83
N GLY A 208 -0.29 9.03 -8.96
CA GLY A 208 -1.03 9.39 -7.75
C GLY A 208 -2.42 9.97 -8.04
N LEU A 209 -2.52 10.87 -9.02
CA LEU A 209 -3.78 11.49 -9.48
C LEU A 209 -4.78 10.45 -9.99
N ALA A 210 -4.31 9.39 -10.64
CA ALA A 210 -5.16 8.31 -11.13
C ALA A 210 -5.92 7.56 -10.02
N THR A 211 -5.54 7.71 -8.74
CA THR A 211 -6.26 7.05 -7.62
C THR A 211 -7.71 7.52 -7.47
N TRP A 212 -8.03 8.74 -7.93
CA TRP A 212 -9.35 9.33 -7.74
C TRP A 212 -9.97 9.84 -9.05
N SER A 213 -9.38 9.50 -10.21
CA SER A 213 -9.87 10.00 -11.50
C SER A 213 -11.24 9.45 -11.90
N ASN A 214 -11.58 8.22 -11.46
CA ASN A 214 -12.87 7.60 -11.78
C ASN A 214 -13.92 7.84 -10.70
N VAL A 215 -13.50 8.09 -9.46
CA VAL A 215 -14.38 8.30 -8.31
C VAL A 215 -13.75 9.40 -7.44
N LEU A 216 -14.20 10.63 -7.63
CA LEU A 216 -13.59 11.84 -7.03
C LEU A 216 -13.53 11.78 -5.49
N TYR A 217 -14.55 11.18 -4.87
CA TYR A 217 -14.66 11.03 -3.42
C TYR A 217 -13.98 9.76 -2.88
N ALA A 218 -13.31 8.94 -3.70
CA ALA A 218 -12.76 7.66 -3.24
C ALA A 218 -11.69 7.81 -2.15
N VAL A 219 -10.95 8.92 -2.15
CA VAL A 219 -9.89 9.17 -1.17
C VAL A 219 -10.45 9.66 0.17
N THR A 220 -11.49 10.51 0.16
CA THR A 220 -12.01 11.18 1.36
C THR A 220 -13.37 10.67 1.83
N GLY A 221 -14.05 9.83 1.06
CA GLY A 221 -15.39 9.35 1.34
C GLY A 221 -15.46 8.21 2.35
N GLY A 222 -14.34 7.82 2.96
CA GLY A 222 -14.28 6.69 3.91
C GLY A 222 -14.34 5.31 3.23
N LEU A 223 -14.11 5.23 1.92
CA LEU A 223 -14.10 3.98 1.16
C LEU A 223 -12.75 3.28 1.27
N ALA A 224 -12.76 1.95 1.40
CA ALA A 224 -11.53 1.15 1.42
C ALA A 224 -10.92 0.95 0.02
N ASP A 225 -11.67 1.17 -1.06
CA ASP A 225 -11.25 0.82 -2.43
C ASP A 225 -9.98 1.58 -2.87
N ALA A 226 -9.92 2.89 -2.62
CA ALA A 226 -8.71 3.69 -2.91
C ALA A 226 -7.52 3.29 -2.02
N LEU A 227 -7.77 3.01 -0.74
CA LEU A 227 -6.75 2.59 0.22
C LEU A 227 -6.03 1.33 -0.26
N TRP A 228 -6.78 0.25 -0.49
CA TRP A 228 -6.18 -1.03 -0.84
C TRP A 228 -5.59 -1.00 -2.25
N SER A 229 -6.24 -0.31 -3.20
CA SER A 229 -5.76 -0.19 -4.59
C SER A 229 -4.44 0.56 -4.66
N ALA A 230 -4.31 1.69 -3.96
CA ALA A 230 -3.08 2.48 -3.94
C ALA A 230 -1.94 1.70 -3.26
N ALA A 231 -2.20 1.06 -2.11
CA ALA A 231 -1.20 0.25 -1.42
C ALA A 231 -0.73 -0.95 -2.28
N PHE A 232 -1.68 -1.63 -2.93
CA PHE A 232 -1.40 -2.73 -3.86
C PHE A 232 -0.56 -2.27 -5.05
N ALA A 233 -0.96 -1.20 -5.74
CA ALA A 233 -0.23 -0.66 -6.88
C ALA A 233 1.18 -0.19 -6.49
N ALA A 234 1.33 0.43 -5.32
CA ALA A 234 2.61 0.88 -4.79
C ALA A 234 3.58 -0.31 -4.59
N ALA A 235 3.09 -1.39 -3.98
CA ALA A 235 3.86 -2.61 -3.82
C ALA A 235 4.15 -3.31 -5.16
N ALA A 236 3.18 -3.37 -6.08
CA ALA A 236 3.36 -3.94 -7.41
C ALA A 236 4.45 -3.20 -8.20
N VAL A 237 4.48 -1.86 -8.16
CA VAL A 237 5.55 -1.04 -8.75
C VAL A 237 6.92 -1.44 -8.19
N ALA A 238 7.07 -1.47 -6.87
CA ALA A 238 8.34 -1.81 -6.25
C ALA A 238 8.78 -3.25 -6.54
N LEU A 239 7.85 -4.21 -6.52
CA LEU A 239 8.13 -5.65 -6.61
C LEU A 239 8.18 -6.18 -8.05
N LEU A 240 7.48 -5.57 -9.00
CA LEU A 240 7.42 -6.01 -10.40
C LEU A 240 8.21 -5.13 -11.36
N LEU A 241 8.44 -3.85 -11.06
CA LEU A 241 9.19 -2.95 -11.94
C LEU A 241 10.59 -2.62 -11.46
N GLY A 242 10.84 -2.65 -10.14
CA GLY A 242 12.16 -2.39 -9.56
C GLY A 242 13.23 -3.39 -10.01
N ALA A 243 14.47 -2.92 -10.19
CA ALA A 243 15.61 -3.75 -10.62
C ALA A 243 15.94 -4.88 -9.63
N ASP A 244 15.92 -4.56 -8.33
CA ASP A 244 16.22 -5.47 -7.23
C ASP A 244 15.07 -5.38 -6.19
N PRO A 245 13.92 -6.02 -6.49
CA PRO A 245 12.69 -5.85 -5.73
C PRO A 245 12.77 -6.38 -4.29
N LEU A 246 13.67 -7.33 -4.03
CA LEU A 246 13.73 -8.06 -2.76
C LEU A 246 14.86 -7.62 -1.83
N ARG A 247 15.66 -6.61 -2.21
CA ARG A 247 16.72 -6.05 -1.35
C ARG A 247 16.18 -5.25 -0.15
N ARG A 248 15.05 -4.57 -0.31
CA ARG A 248 14.37 -3.83 0.76
C ARG A 248 12.85 -4.07 0.69
N PRO A 249 12.40 -5.31 0.97
CA PRO A 249 11.03 -5.70 0.73
C PRO A 249 10.07 -5.18 1.81
N LEU A 250 10.58 -4.70 2.95
CA LEU A 250 9.76 -4.35 4.11
C LEU A 250 8.59 -3.39 3.79
N LEU A 251 8.85 -2.24 3.17
CA LEU A 251 7.79 -1.29 2.83
C LEU A 251 6.77 -1.88 1.82
N PRO A 252 7.18 -2.48 0.68
CA PRO A 252 6.25 -3.17 -0.19
C PRO A 252 5.44 -4.28 0.50
N LEU A 253 6.06 -5.07 1.39
CA LEU A 253 5.36 -6.11 2.14
C LEU A 253 4.31 -5.53 3.07
N LEU A 254 4.62 -4.44 3.79
CA LEU A 254 3.65 -3.75 4.63
C LEU A 254 2.48 -3.19 3.81
N LEU A 255 2.75 -2.65 2.62
CA LEU A 255 1.70 -2.16 1.71
C LEU A 255 0.84 -3.30 1.13
N LEU A 256 1.42 -4.48 0.86
CA LEU A 256 0.63 -5.67 0.53
C LEU A 256 -0.19 -6.15 1.73
N THR A 257 0.34 -6.08 2.94
CA THR A 257 -0.42 -6.39 4.16
C THR A 257 -1.58 -5.42 4.31
N VAL A 258 -1.36 -4.13 4.02
CA VAL A 258 -2.44 -3.12 3.99
C VAL A 258 -3.51 -3.53 2.98
N ALA A 259 -3.14 -3.84 1.74
CA ALA A 259 -4.09 -4.24 0.72
C ALA A 259 -4.87 -5.51 1.10
N ALA A 260 -4.17 -6.55 1.55
CA ALA A 260 -4.75 -7.83 1.95
C ALA A 260 -5.68 -7.72 3.17
N LEU A 261 -5.41 -6.79 4.08
CA LEU A 261 -6.19 -6.58 5.30
C LEU A 261 -7.20 -5.42 5.19
N SER A 262 -7.40 -4.84 4.01
CA SER A 262 -8.41 -3.79 3.81
C SER A 262 -9.74 -4.33 3.26
N LYS A 263 -9.69 -5.29 2.32
CA LYS A 263 -10.85 -5.83 1.60
C LYS A 263 -10.52 -7.20 1.01
N ASN A 264 -11.53 -8.04 0.80
CA ASN A 264 -11.34 -9.39 0.22
C ASN A 264 -10.71 -9.35 -1.18
N GLU A 265 -11.10 -8.39 -2.03
CA GLU A 265 -10.52 -8.19 -3.36
C GLU A 265 -9.02 -7.88 -3.27
N GLY A 266 -8.61 -7.15 -2.24
CA GLY A 266 -7.21 -6.87 -1.94
C GLY A 266 -6.41 -8.14 -1.64
N LEU A 267 -6.96 -9.07 -0.85
CA LEU A 267 -6.33 -10.37 -0.60
C LEU A 267 -6.14 -11.17 -1.89
N ILE A 268 -7.16 -11.24 -2.75
CA ILE A 268 -7.08 -11.95 -4.03
C ILE A 268 -6.02 -11.32 -4.94
N ALA A 269 -6.01 -10.00 -5.06
CA ALA A 269 -5.02 -9.27 -5.85
C ALA A 269 -3.58 -9.51 -5.33
N VAL A 270 -3.38 -9.48 -4.00
CA VAL A 270 -2.09 -9.74 -3.35
C VAL A 270 -1.63 -11.18 -3.59
N ALA A 271 -2.53 -12.17 -3.59
CA ALA A 271 -2.18 -13.56 -3.92
C ALA A 271 -1.70 -13.71 -5.37
N GLY A 272 -2.38 -13.08 -6.33
CA GLY A 272 -1.94 -13.05 -7.73
C GLY A 272 -0.56 -12.41 -7.90
N LEU A 273 -0.33 -11.27 -7.25
CA LEU A 273 0.98 -10.62 -7.25
C LEU A 273 2.05 -11.48 -6.59
N ALA A 274 1.74 -12.18 -5.49
CA ALA A 274 2.68 -13.07 -4.82
C ALA A 274 3.15 -14.21 -5.72
N VAL A 275 2.24 -14.80 -6.52
CA VAL A 275 2.59 -15.78 -7.56
C VAL A 275 3.55 -15.17 -8.57
N LEU A 276 3.22 -14.00 -9.14
CA LEU A 276 4.06 -13.34 -10.14
C LEU A 276 5.45 -12.98 -9.59
N VAL A 277 5.55 -12.47 -8.36
CA VAL A 277 6.84 -12.17 -7.73
C VAL A 277 7.63 -13.44 -7.44
N THR A 278 6.96 -14.54 -7.05
CA THR A 278 7.61 -15.84 -6.85
C THR A 278 8.20 -16.37 -8.16
N VAL A 279 7.43 -16.32 -9.26
CA VAL A 279 7.90 -16.73 -10.59
C VAL A 279 9.05 -15.84 -11.06
N ARG A 280 8.94 -14.51 -10.89
CA ARG A 280 9.99 -13.54 -11.22
C ARG A 280 11.26 -13.78 -10.40
N GLY A 281 11.10 -14.04 -9.11
CA GLY A 281 12.15 -14.25 -8.12
C GLY A 281 12.63 -15.70 -8.00
N ARG A 282 12.33 -16.57 -8.98
CA ARG A 282 12.61 -18.02 -8.91
C ARG A 282 14.07 -18.40 -8.65
N ALA A 283 15.02 -17.49 -8.89
CA ALA A 283 16.43 -17.69 -8.58
C ALA A 283 16.74 -17.54 -7.08
N ASP A 284 15.89 -16.86 -6.31
CA ASP A 284 16.01 -16.67 -4.87
C ASP A 284 14.63 -16.86 -4.21
N LEU A 285 14.16 -18.11 -4.25
CA LEU A 285 12.85 -18.49 -3.69
C LEU A 285 12.75 -18.19 -2.19
N ARG A 286 13.86 -18.17 -1.44
CA ARG A 286 13.85 -17.84 -0.02
C ARG A 286 13.42 -16.41 0.23
N ARG A 287 13.95 -15.45 -0.53
CA ARG A 287 13.50 -14.05 -0.45
C ARG A 287 12.14 -13.85 -1.10
N ALA A 288 11.89 -14.53 -2.22
CA ALA A 288 10.60 -14.44 -2.90
C ALA A 288 9.47 -14.95 -2.01
N ALA A 289 9.70 -15.98 -1.19
CA ALA A 289 8.71 -16.51 -0.24
C ALA A 289 8.17 -15.47 0.75
N LEU A 290 8.91 -14.39 1.03
CA LEU A 290 8.46 -13.33 1.95
C LEU A 290 7.17 -12.63 1.46
N VAL A 291 6.91 -12.59 0.16
CA VAL A 291 5.68 -11.98 -0.40
C VAL A 291 4.41 -12.77 -0.09
N TRP A 292 4.54 -13.98 0.46
CA TRP A 292 3.43 -14.76 0.97
C TRP A 292 3.02 -14.36 2.39
N LEU A 293 3.85 -13.62 3.15
CA LEU A 293 3.48 -13.16 4.50
C LEU A 293 2.19 -12.30 4.50
N PRO A 294 2.01 -11.32 3.58
CA PRO A 294 0.73 -10.61 3.44
C PRO A 294 -0.45 -11.52 3.08
N VAL A 295 -0.24 -12.53 2.23
CA VAL A 295 -1.27 -13.50 1.86
C VAL A 295 -1.68 -14.32 3.09
N LEU A 296 -0.71 -14.78 3.88
CA LEU A 296 -0.95 -15.50 5.12
C LEU A 296 -1.68 -14.63 6.15
N ALA A 297 -1.37 -13.34 6.24
CA ALA A 297 -2.07 -12.42 7.14
C ALA A 297 -3.55 -12.27 6.75
N GLY A 298 -3.85 -12.02 5.48
CA GLY A 298 -5.24 -11.95 5.01
C GLY A 298 -5.96 -13.30 5.07
N GLY A 299 -5.27 -14.40 4.77
CA GLY A 299 -5.82 -15.75 4.93
C GLY A 299 -6.12 -16.11 6.39
N ALA A 300 -5.26 -15.72 7.33
CA ALA A 300 -5.49 -15.92 8.76
C ALA A 300 -6.72 -15.13 9.24
N TRP A 301 -6.92 -13.90 8.75
CA TRP A 301 -8.16 -13.16 8.98
C TRP A 301 -9.36 -13.93 8.44
N ALA A 302 -9.33 -14.33 7.16
CA ALA A 302 -10.43 -15.05 6.52
C ALA A 302 -10.80 -16.33 7.29
N VAL A 303 -9.82 -17.08 7.80
CA VAL A 303 -10.08 -18.25 8.66
C VAL A 303 -10.71 -17.82 9.99
N LEU A 304 -10.15 -16.81 10.67
CA LEU A 304 -10.65 -16.32 11.95
C LEU A 304 -12.12 -15.91 11.87
N VAL A 305 -12.51 -15.08 10.90
CA VAL A 305 -13.90 -14.62 10.80
C VAL A 305 -14.86 -15.75 10.45
N ARG A 306 -14.43 -16.75 9.68
CA ARG A 306 -15.26 -17.94 9.41
C ARG A 306 -15.47 -18.80 10.64
N VAL A 307 -14.49 -18.89 11.53
CA VAL A 307 -14.65 -19.52 12.85
C VAL A 307 -15.62 -18.72 13.74
N LEU A 308 -15.76 -17.41 13.50
CA LEU A 308 -16.75 -16.54 14.14
C LEU A 308 -18.09 -16.48 13.38
N ASP A 309 -18.36 -17.46 12.51
CA ASP A 309 -19.59 -17.57 11.71
C ASP A 309 -19.87 -16.38 10.78
N ALA A 310 -18.83 -15.64 10.37
CA ALA A 310 -18.98 -14.55 9.41
C ALA A 310 -19.58 -15.02 8.08
N LYS A 311 -20.52 -14.23 7.59
CA LYS A 311 -21.25 -14.45 6.35
C LYS A 311 -21.15 -13.23 5.45
N SER A 312 -21.15 -13.51 4.15
CA SER A 312 -21.14 -12.51 3.09
C SER A 312 -22.24 -12.87 2.11
N ASP A 313 -23.08 -11.90 1.78
CA ASP A 313 -24.10 -12.02 0.73
C ASP A 313 -23.47 -12.34 -0.64
N ILE A 314 -22.22 -11.94 -0.88
CA ILE A 314 -21.48 -12.22 -2.13
C ILE A 314 -21.14 -13.72 -2.29
N THR A 315 -21.00 -14.48 -1.20
CA THR A 315 -20.53 -15.89 -1.26
C THR A 315 -21.63 -16.94 -1.45
N ASN A 316 -22.90 -16.55 -1.49
CA ASN A 316 -24.05 -17.47 -1.53
C ASN A 316 -24.55 -17.80 -2.96
N GLY A 317 -23.74 -17.58 -4.00
CA GLY A 317 -24.12 -17.85 -5.39
C GLY A 317 -24.28 -19.34 -5.70
N THR A 318 -25.45 -19.74 -6.21
CA THR A 318 -25.68 -21.10 -6.73
C THR A 318 -25.20 -21.23 -8.18
N PHE A 319 -24.34 -22.22 -8.44
CA PHE A 319 -23.79 -22.52 -9.78
C PHE A 319 -24.76 -23.23 -10.74
N ALA A 320 -26.04 -23.40 -10.38
CA ALA A 320 -26.98 -24.22 -11.14
C ALA A 320 -27.41 -23.55 -12.47
N ASP A 321 -27.23 -24.33 -13.53
CA ASP A 321 -27.67 -24.23 -14.94
C ASP A 321 -28.21 -22.89 -15.48
N GLN A 322 -27.32 -22.07 -16.07
CA GLN A 322 -27.62 -20.71 -16.53
C GLN A 322 -26.77 -20.30 -17.76
N GLY A 323 -26.62 -21.18 -18.77
CA GLY A 323 -25.77 -20.89 -19.94
C GLY A 323 -26.06 -19.54 -20.61
N ALA A 324 -27.33 -19.27 -20.94
CA ALA A 324 -27.75 -18.00 -21.57
C ALA A 324 -27.55 -16.78 -20.65
N GLN A 325 -27.91 -16.90 -19.37
CA GLN A 325 -27.75 -15.83 -18.40
C GLN A 325 -26.28 -15.50 -18.12
N ARG A 326 -25.37 -16.49 -18.13
CA ARG A 326 -23.93 -16.23 -18.02
C ARG A 326 -23.38 -15.44 -19.21
N VAL A 327 -23.84 -15.74 -20.43
CA VAL A 327 -23.45 -14.96 -21.63
C VAL A 327 -23.93 -13.52 -21.52
N GLN A 328 -25.18 -13.30 -21.10
CA GLN A 328 -25.69 -11.95 -20.86
C GLN A 328 -24.90 -11.22 -19.79
N ARG A 329 -24.67 -11.84 -18.61
CA ARG A 329 -23.85 -11.25 -17.53
C ARG A 329 -22.44 -10.91 -18.02
N PHE A 330 -21.84 -11.77 -18.84
CA PHE A 330 -20.53 -11.52 -19.45
C PHE A 330 -20.55 -10.26 -20.31
N GLN A 331 -21.51 -10.16 -21.24
CA GLN A 331 -21.62 -9.00 -22.13
C GLN A 331 -21.81 -7.69 -21.34
N VAL A 332 -22.72 -7.67 -20.37
CA VAL A 332 -22.98 -6.48 -19.54
C VAL A 332 -21.75 -6.13 -18.68
N THR A 333 -21.08 -7.13 -18.10
CA THR A 333 -19.86 -6.92 -17.31
C THR A 333 -18.74 -6.32 -18.15
N ILE A 334 -18.50 -6.87 -19.34
CA ILE A 334 -17.46 -6.38 -20.26
C ILE A 334 -17.78 -4.96 -20.71
N ALA A 335 -19.04 -4.67 -21.07
CA ALA A 335 -19.48 -3.33 -21.44
C ALA A 335 -19.25 -2.32 -20.30
N ALA A 336 -19.69 -2.63 -19.08
CA ALA A 336 -19.51 -1.75 -17.92
C ALA A 336 -18.03 -1.53 -17.58
N MET A 337 -17.19 -2.56 -17.66
CA MET A 337 -15.74 -2.41 -17.46
C MET A 337 -15.09 -1.60 -18.58
N TRP A 338 -15.53 -1.79 -19.82
CA TRP A 338 -15.05 -1.02 -20.96
C TRP A 338 -15.35 0.47 -20.80
N ASP A 339 -16.54 0.82 -20.35
CA ASP A 339 -16.93 2.22 -20.11
C ASP A 339 -16.08 2.90 -19.03
N VAL A 340 -15.56 2.13 -18.06
CA VAL A 340 -14.75 2.69 -16.96
C VAL A 340 -13.24 2.68 -17.27
N VAL A 341 -12.69 1.59 -17.79
CA VAL A 341 -11.23 1.42 -17.97
C VAL A 341 -10.80 1.11 -19.40
N GLY A 342 -11.74 0.88 -20.32
CA GLY A 342 -11.44 0.41 -21.69
C GLY A 342 -10.50 1.34 -22.45
N LEU A 343 -10.82 2.64 -22.52
CA LEU A 343 -9.98 3.62 -23.22
C LEU A 343 -8.58 3.74 -22.62
N VAL A 344 -8.47 3.71 -21.28
CA VAL A 344 -7.16 3.79 -20.61
C VAL A 344 -6.34 2.53 -20.85
N LEU A 345 -6.98 1.35 -20.84
CA LEU A 345 -6.31 0.08 -21.15
C LEU A 345 -5.83 0.03 -22.60
N VAL A 346 -6.64 0.49 -23.56
CA VAL A 346 -6.23 0.56 -24.97
C VAL A 346 -5.05 1.52 -25.13
N GLY A 347 -5.14 2.73 -24.54
CA GLY A 347 -4.04 3.69 -24.59
C GLY A 347 -2.76 3.14 -23.96
N ALA A 348 -2.87 2.50 -22.79
CA ALA A 348 -1.75 1.84 -22.13
C ALA A 348 -1.17 0.70 -22.98
N ALA A 349 -2.00 -0.11 -23.63
CA ALA A 349 -1.56 -1.20 -24.48
C ALA A 349 -0.80 -0.69 -25.71
N VAL A 350 -1.28 0.38 -26.34
CA VAL A 350 -0.60 1.04 -27.47
C VAL A 350 0.76 1.58 -27.03
N VAL A 351 0.81 2.33 -25.92
CA VAL A 351 2.07 2.85 -25.36
C VAL A 351 3.04 1.72 -25.02
N ALA A 352 2.54 0.64 -24.42
CA ALA A 352 3.35 -0.51 -24.06
C ALA A 352 3.88 -1.29 -25.26
N LEU A 353 3.06 -1.45 -26.31
CA LEU A 353 3.45 -2.12 -27.55
C LEU A 353 4.54 -1.31 -28.27
N VAL A 354 4.31 -0.01 -28.48
CA VAL A 354 5.29 0.90 -29.10
C VAL A 354 6.58 0.92 -28.28
N GLY A 355 6.47 1.07 -26.97
CA GLY A 355 7.61 1.03 -26.06
C GLY A 355 8.38 -0.30 -26.12
N ALA A 356 7.68 -1.44 -26.15
CA ALA A 356 8.30 -2.75 -26.23
C ALA A 356 9.04 -2.98 -27.56
N LEU A 357 8.52 -2.46 -28.67
CA LEU A 357 9.14 -2.56 -29.99
C LEU A 357 10.39 -1.67 -30.11
N PHE A 358 10.33 -0.43 -29.65
CA PHE A 358 11.38 0.57 -29.93
C PHE A 358 12.31 0.87 -28.74
N LEU A 359 11.84 0.68 -27.49
CA LEU A 359 12.52 1.20 -26.29
C LEU A 359 12.94 0.11 -25.30
N ARG A 360 12.83 -1.18 -25.65
CA ARG A 360 13.17 -2.30 -24.75
C ARG A 360 14.62 -2.26 -24.25
N GLY A 361 15.57 -1.89 -25.11
CA GLY A 361 16.97 -1.73 -24.74
C GLY A 361 17.16 -0.62 -23.70
N ARG A 362 16.58 0.56 -23.94
CA ARG A 362 16.60 1.71 -23.02
C ARG A 362 15.93 1.38 -21.69
N ARG A 363 14.81 0.63 -21.70
CA ARG A 363 14.13 0.17 -20.47
C ARG A 363 15.03 -0.69 -19.58
N ARG A 364 15.78 -1.63 -20.18
CA ARG A 364 16.77 -2.44 -19.46
C ARG A 364 17.92 -1.59 -18.92
N ALA A 365 18.41 -0.62 -19.69
CA ALA A 365 19.46 0.30 -19.25
C ALA A 365 18.99 1.17 -18.05
N ALA A 366 17.73 1.60 -18.08
CA ALA A 366 17.06 2.28 -16.96
C ALA A 366 16.82 1.37 -15.74
N GLY A 367 17.15 0.08 -15.82
CA GLY A 367 16.99 -0.88 -14.72
C GLY A 367 15.54 -1.27 -14.45
N LEU A 368 14.62 -0.98 -15.37
CA LEU A 368 13.21 -1.33 -15.23
C LEU A 368 12.97 -2.75 -15.76
N ALA A 369 12.19 -3.52 -15.01
CA ALA A 369 11.80 -4.87 -15.42
C ALA A 369 10.85 -4.87 -16.63
N SER A 370 10.58 -6.05 -17.18
CA SER A 370 9.61 -6.22 -18.26
C SER A 370 8.23 -5.71 -17.86
N ASP A 371 7.60 -4.93 -18.74
CA ASP A 371 6.23 -4.44 -18.56
C ASP A 371 5.19 -5.56 -18.56
N GLY A 372 5.54 -6.72 -19.14
CA GLY A 372 4.68 -7.90 -19.17
C GLY A 372 4.25 -8.39 -17.79
N TRP A 373 5.02 -8.10 -16.72
CA TRP A 373 4.60 -8.42 -15.35
C TRP A 373 3.39 -7.60 -14.89
N VAL A 374 3.34 -6.32 -15.26
CA VAL A 374 2.21 -5.44 -14.93
C VAL A 374 0.97 -5.87 -15.72
N TRP A 375 1.13 -6.21 -17.00
CA TRP A 375 0.05 -6.74 -17.83
C TRP A 375 -0.47 -8.09 -17.37
N ALA A 376 0.42 -9.00 -16.93
CA ALA A 376 0.00 -10.28 -16.35
C ALA A 376 -0.83 -10.07 -15.08
N LEU A 377 -0.44 -9.12 -14.23
CA LEU A 377 -1.20 -8.79 -13.02
C LEU A 377 -2.56 -8.15 -13.34
N ASN A 378 -2.59 -7.24 -14.31
CA ASN A 378 -3.84 -6.65 -14.81
C ASN A 378 -4.78 -7.71 -15.38
N GLY A 379 -4.27 -8.60 -16.23
CA GLY A 379 -5.04 -9.70 -16.81
C GLY A 379 -5.58 -10.64 -15.74
N TYR A 380 -4.75 -11.04 -14.77
CA TYR A 380 -5.18 -11.85 -13.63
C TYR A 380 -6.35 -11.19 -12.88
N TYR A 381 -6.20 -9.92 -12.50
CA TYR A 381 -7.21 -9.24 -11.69
C TYR A 381 -8.51 -8.97 -12.47
N LEU A 382 -8.43 -8.67 -13.78
CA LEU A 382 -9.60 -8.57 -14.65
C LEU A 382 -10.34 -9.91 -14.76
N VAL A 383 -9.63 -11.03 -14.92
CA VAL A 383 -10.24 -12.37 -14.94
C VAL A 383 -10.97 -12.65 -13.63
N VAL A 384 -10.36 -12.30 -12.49
CA VAL A 384 -11.00 -12.42 -11.17
C VAL A 384 -12.27 -11.58 -11.11
N LEU A 385 -12.22 -10.30 -11.48
CA LEU A 385 -13.41 -9.42 -11.43
C LEU A 385 -14.53 -9.91 -12.34
N ILE A 386 -14.21 -10.30 -13.58
CA ILE A 386 -15.18 -10.87 -14.51
C ILE A 386 -15.78 -12.14 -13.89
N GLY A 387 -14.96 -13.04 -13.37
CA GLY A 387 -15.42 -14.24 -12.68
C GLY A 387 -16.40 -13.92 -11.54
N THR A 388 -16.07 -12.96 -10.68
CA THR A 388 -16.92 -12.53 -9.56
C THR A 388 -18.30 -12.05 -10.03
N TYR A 389 -18.37 -11.20 -11.05
CA TYR A 389 -19.66 -10.70 -11.57
C TYR A 389 -20.47 -11.77 -12.29
N LEU A 390 -19.81 -12.75 -12.92
CA LEU A 390 -20.46 -13.88 -13.58
C LEU A 390 -21.09 -14.86 -12.59
N THR A 391 -20.43 -15.11 -11.45
CA THR A 391 -20.85 -16.14 -10.49
C THR A 391 -21.57 -15.60 -9.28
N GLY A 392 -21.52 -14.29 -9.02
CA GLY A 392 -22.09 -13.75 -7.80
C GLY A 392 -23.62 -13.68 -7.81
N PRO A 393 -24.25 -13.67 -6.62
CA PRO A 393 -25.69 -13.83 -6.47
C PRO A 393 -26.50 -12.56 -6.76
N ASN A 394 -25.84 -11.40 -6.78
CA ASN A 394 -26.52 -10.11 -6.93
C ASN A 394 -27.04 -9.90 -8.35
N GLU A 395 -28.09 -9.08 -8.46
CA GLU A 395 -28.57 -8.51 -9.71
C GLU A 395 -27.43 -7.71 -10.36
N ILE A 396 -27.12 -8.03 -11.62
CA ILE A 396 -25.87 -7.63 -12.27
C ILE A 396 -25.83 -6.12 -12.57
N GLU A 397 -26.95 -5.52 -12.95
CA GLU A 397 -27.02 -4.10 -13.32
C GLU A 397 -26.79 -3.21 -12.09
N TRP A 398 -27.51 -3.47 -11.00
CA TRP A 398 -27.33 -2.80 -9.72
C TRP A 398 -25.93 -3.03 -9.16
N TRP A 399 -25.41 -4.27 -9.24
CA TRP A 399 -24.09 -4.56 -8.71
C TRP A 399 -22.99 -3.83 -9.49
N LEU A 400 -23.07 -3.81 -10.83
CA LEU A 400 -22.14 -3.03 -11.65
C LEU A 400 -22.27 -1.53 -11.38
N ALA A 401 -23.49 -0.99 -11.39
CA ALA A 401 -23.75 0.43 -11.16
C ALA A 401 -23.18 0.92 -9.81
N THR A 402 -23.21 0.08 -8.78
CA THR A 402 -22.74 0.43 -7.44
C THR A 402 -21.26 0.15 -7.21
N SER A 403 -20.60 -0.73 -7.97
CA SER A 403 -19.24 -1.21 -7.62
C SER A 403 -18.19 -1.08 -8.71
N VAL A 404 -18.54 -1.13 -10.00
CA VAL A 404 -17.57 -1.31 -11.10
C VAL A 404 -16.51 -0.21 -11.15
N GLN A 405 -16.89 1.04 -10.88
CA GLN A 405 -15.97 2.18 -10.84
C GLN A 405 -14.93 2.07 -9.72
N ARG A 406 -15.30 1.47 -8.58
CA ARG A 406 -14.42 1.32 -7.42
C ARG A 406 -13.50 0.12 -7.57
N VAL A 407 -14.03 -1.04 -7.96
CA VAL A 407 -13.25 -2.29 -7.99
C VAL A 407 -12.27 -2.37 -9.16
N THR A 408 -12.45 -1.57 -10.21
CA THR A 408 -11.53 -1.46 -11.36
C THR A 408 -10.37 -0.49 -11.13
N LEU A 409 -10.34 0.22 -10.00
CA LEU A 409 -9.27 1.17 -9.67
C LEU A 409 -7.85 0.57 -9.72
N PRO A 410 -7.57 -0.66 -9.25
CA PRO A 410 -6.26 -1.29 -9.41
C PRO A 410 -5.85 -1.45 -10.88
N VAL A 411 -6.80 -1.79 -11.76
CA VAL A 411 -6.56 -1.96 -13.20
C VAL A 411 -6.11 -0.63 -13.81
N LEU A 412 -6.83 0.43 -13.47
CA LEU A 412 -6.51 1.79 -13.89
C LEU A 412 -5.11 2.21 -13.42
N LEU A 413 -4.81 2.03 -12.12
CA LEU A 413 -3.52 2.40 -11.55
C LEU A 413 -2.37 1.65 -12.20
N LEU A 414 -2.50 0.34 -12.40
CA LEU A 414 -1.48 -0.48 -13.07
C LEU A 414 -1.32 -0.10 -14.56
N ALA A 415 -2.40 0.26 -15.25
CA ALA A 415 -2.33 0.78 -16.62
C ALA A 415 -1.59 2.14 -16.67
N THR A 416 -1.88 3.06 -15.72
CA THR A 416 -1.16 4.33 -15.60
C THR A 416 0.32 4.13 -15.26
N VAL A 417 0.64 3.16 -14.40
CA VAL A 417 2.02 2.74 -14.09
C VAL A 417 2.74 2.22 -15.34
N SER A 418 2.08 1.41 -16.17
CA SER A 418 2.62 0.92 -17.45
C SER A 418 2.94 2.10 -18.40
N ILE A 419 2.00 3.02 -18.59
CA ILE A 419 2.21 4.26 -19.37
C ILE A 419 3.39 5.05 -18.82
N ALA A 420 3.41 5.33 -17.51
CA ALA A 420 4.47 6.06 -16.86
C ALA A 420 5.84 5.41 -17.06
N GLY A 421 5.93 4.08 -16.93
CA GLY A 421 7.16 3.34 -17.15
C GLY A 421 7.72 3.54 -18.56
N TRP A 422 6.88 3.50 -19.59
CA TRP A 422 7.32 3.69 -20.98
C TRP A 422 7.60 5.14 -21.34
N VAL A 423 6.79 6.09 -20.88
CA VAL A 423 7.06 7.54 -21.06
C VAL A 423 8.38 7.92 -20.38
N ALA A 424 8.64 7.39 -19.19
CA ALA A 424 9.91 7.62 -18.49
C ALA A 424 11.11 7.13 -19.30
N VAL A 425 11.00 5.97 -19.95
CA VAL A 425 12.06 5.42 -20.81
C VAL A 425 12.21 6.21 -22.11
N ALA A 426 11.12 6.69 -22.69
CA ALA A 426 11.15 7.50 -23.91
C ALA A 426 11.85 8.85 -23.67
N LEU A 427 11.62 9.46 -22.50
CA LEU A 427 12.15 10.77 -22.12
C LEU A 427 13.48 10.71 -21.35
N ALA A 428 13.91 9.52 -20.92
CA ALA A 428 15.28 9.28 -20.51
C ALA A 428 16.16 9.34 -21.77
N GLY A 429 16.57 10.55 -22.17
CA GLY A 429 17.46 10.75 -23.32
C GLY A 429 18.75 9.92 -23.20
N ASP A 430 19.56 9.88 -24.27
CA ASP A 430 20.85 9.16 -24.29
C ASP A 430 21.91 9.74 -23.33
N GLY A 431 21.53 10.73 -22.51
CA GLY A 431 22.35 11.36 -21.50
C GLY A 431 22.85 10.33 -20.50
N ARG A 432 24.11 9.92 -20.69
CA ARG A 432 24.95 9.33 -19.65
C ARG A 432 24.65 10.07 -18.35
N ALA A 433 24.04 9.37 -17.40
CA ALA A 433 23.68 9.92 -16.10
C ALA A 433 24.85 10.76 -15.57
N GLU A 434 24.63 12.06 -15.37
CA GLU A 434 25.55 12.89 -14.59
C GLU A 434 25.80 12.13 -13.29
N SER A 435 27.02 11.60 -13.13
CA SER A 435 27.37 10.79 -11.98
C SER A 435 27.05 11.60 -10.71
N PRO A 436 26.18 11.11 -9.81
CA PRO A 436 25.83 11.82 -8.58
C PRO A 436 27.05 12.16 -7.70
N ALA A 437 28.17 11.46 -7.92
CA ALA A 437 29.45 11.71 -7.28
C ALA A 437 30.16 13.01 -7.74
N ALA A 438 29.73 13.65 -8.84
CA ALA A 438 30.34 14.88 -9.34
C ALA A 438 29.70 16.17 -8.79
N ARG A 439 28.63 16.05 -7.99
CA ARG A 439 27.92 17.19 -7.35
C ARG A 439 27.93 17.13 -5.83
N GLU A 440 28.97 16.57 -5.23
CA GLU A 440 29.38 17.03 -3.91
C GLU A 440 30.34 18.21 -4.17
N PRO A 441 29.89 19.47 -4.02
CA PRO A 441 30.78 20.60 -4.20
C PRO A 441 31.92 20.46 -3.21
N ALA A 442 33.13 20.73 -3.70
CA ALA A 442 34.38 20.89 -2.94
C ALA A 442 34.33 21.98 -1.84
N LEU A 443 33.14 22.37 -1.36
CA LEU A 443 32.84 23.35 -0.32
C LEU A 443 33.09 22.82 1.11
N LEU A 444 33.47 21.55 1.29
CA LEU A 444 34.02 21.04 2.55
C LEU A 444 35.51 20.65 2.45
N ALA A 445 36.18 20.94 1.33
CA ALA A 445 37.64 21.02 1.31
C ALA A 445 38.07 22.36 1.92
N ALA A 446 37.67 22.62 3.17
CA ALA A 446 38.47 23.50 4.01
C ALA A 446 39.88 22.90 4.04
N PRO A 447 40.94 23.66 3.74
CA PRO A 447 42.28 23.16 3.93
C PRO A 447 42.38 22.76 5.40
N ARG A 448 42.59 21.47 5.67
CA ARG A 448 43.15 21.06 6.95
C ARG A 448 44.49 21.79 7.05
N GLN A 449 44.51 22.94 7.73
CA GLN A 449 45.73 23.46 8.30
C GLN A 449 46.30 22.31 9.13
N ARG A 450 47.42 21.75 8.64
CA ARG A 450 48.33 20.98 9.46
C ARG A 450 48.83 21.91 10.55
N THR A 451 48.16 21.92 11.69
CA THR A 451 48.74 22.40 12.94
C THR A 451 49.13 21.17 13.76
N GLY A 452 50.43 21.06 14.03
CA GLY A 452 50.96 20.19 15.08
C GLY A 452 51.52 18.86 14.58
N ASP A 453 52.83 18.86 14.34
CA ASP A 453 53.69 17.72 14.63
C ASP A 453 53.37 17.19 16.03
N TRP A 454 52.72 16.03 16.12
CA TRP A 454 52.73 15.21 17.31
C TRP A 454 53.79 14.13 17.12
N PRO A 455 54.83 14.07 17.98
CA PRO A 455 55.82 13.01 17.91
C PRO A 455 55.17 11.65 18.17
N ASP A 456 55.48 10.70 17.29
CA ASP A 456 55.01 9.32 17.28
C ASP A 456 55.56 8.58 18.53
N PRO A 457 54.72 8.17 19.50
CA PRO A 457 55.18 7.41 20.66
C PRO A 457 55.21 5.92 20.29
N ARG A 458 56.13 5.52 19.42
CA ARG A 458 56.44 4.10 19.23
C ARG A 458 57.52 3.68 20.23
N PRO A 459 57.23 2.75 21.14
CA PRO A 459 58.28 2.10 21.92
C PRO A 459 59.17 1.25 20.98
N PRO A 460 60.49 1.16 21.25
CA PRO A 460 61.42 0.39 20.45
C PRO A 460 61.07 -1.11 20.46
N ALA A 461 61.22 -1.74 19.31
CA ALA A 461 60.96 -3.16 19.09
C ALA A 461 61.88 -4.03 19.97
N VAL A 462 61.27 -4.95 20.72
CA VAL A 462 61.97 -6.01 21.46
C VAL A 462 62.35 -7.13 20.48
N PRO A 463 63.63 -7.57 20.41
CA PRO A 463 64.04 -8.66 19.54
C PRO A 463 63.54 -10.01 20.07
N THR A 464 62.73 -10.71 19.28
CA THR A 464 62.30 -12.09 19.54
C THR A 464 63.44 -13.08 19.29
N THR A 465 63.87 -13.75 20.36
CA THR A 465 64.83 -14.86 20.34
C THR A 465 64.14 -16.13 19.82
N THR A 466 64.66 -16.66 18.70
CA THR A 466 64.19 -17.89 18.07
C THR A 466 64.72 -19.12 18.82
N ILE A 467 63.87 -19.84 19.55
CA ILE A 467 64.22 -21.16 20.10
C ILE A 467 63.85 -22.24 19.07
N ARG A 468 64.85 -22.84 18.44
CA ARG A 468 64.73 -24.12 17.71
C ARG A 468 64.58 -25.25 18.72
N ARG A 469 63.54 -26.08 18.59
CA ARG A 469 63.50 -27.40 19.21
C ARG A 469 63.90 -28.46 18.18
N SER A 470 64.86 -29.28 18.59
CA SER A 470 65.22 -30.59 18.05
C SER A 470 64.20 -31.65 18.44
#